data_AF-A0A1F6DKA0-F1
#
_entry.id   AF-A0A1F6DKA0-F1
#
_cell.length_a   1.000
_cell.length_b   1.000
_cell.length_c   1.000
_cell.angle_alpha   90.00
_cell.angle_beta   90.00
_cell.angle_gamma   90.00
#
_symmetry.space_group_name_H-M   'P 1'
#
loop_
_entity.id
_entity.type
_entity.pdbx_description
1 polymer ?
#
loop_
_entity_poly.entity_id
_entity_poly.type
_entity_poly.pdbx_seq_one_letter_code
_entity_poly.pdbx_strand_id
1 'polypeptide(L)'
;MSYTVTPTFIDIFKIGDNIIYNIGILDKLYEQYNTDPSSRQYIRKIIVVTNASIAEALLFDFIRNRVQHANFTEQILLHIPAIFSVKLSKFQHYIAQARKHNLFNSTDAFYDALELLAKKRNRIHIQNDKFEEPRDEMSVFDENAKILSEKVIEQVCNVLMSKYPRRAEYHGYVGDFVFPWDAHLVAP
;
A
#
# COMPACT_ATOMS: atom_id res chain seq x y z
N MET A 1 19.08 1.11 8.67
CA MET A 1 18.65 2.26 7.86
C MET A 1 17.15 2.12 7.62
N SER A 2 16.40 3.20 7.43
CA SER A 2 14.93 3.20 7.42
C SER A 2 14.38 4.30 6.52
N TYR A 3 13.22 4.04 5.91
CA TYR A 3 12.47 4.98 5.09
C TYR A 3 11.31 5.57 5.89
N THR A 4 11.28 6.89 6.08
CA THR A 4 10.29 7.56 6.91
C THR A 4 9.38 8.45 6.08
N VAL A 5 8.07 8.35 6.32
CA VAL A 5 7.03 9.21 5.73
C VAL A 5 6.23 9.86 6.84
N THR A 6 6.03 11.17 6.77
CA THR A 6 5.06 11.87 7.61
C THR A 6 3.71 11.90 6.90
N PRO A 7 2.71 11.10 7.32
CA PRO A 7 1.49 10.90 6.53
C PRO A 7 0.52 12.08 6.69
N THR A 8 0.61 13.06 5.78
CA THR A 8 -0.27 14.24 5.75
C THR A 8 -1.62 13.99 5.07
N PHE A 9 -1.86 12.79 4.56
CA PHE A 9 -2.97 12.48 3.65
C PHE A 9 -4.06 11.55 4.24
N ILE A 10 -3.83 10.98 5.44
CA ILE A 10 -4.74 10.02 6.10
C ILE A 10 -6.01 10.71 6.60
N ASP A 11 -7.16 10.23 6.16
CA ASP A 11 -8.47 10.77 6.53
C ASP A 11 -8.97 10.22 7.87
N ILE A 12 -8.98 8.89 8.01
CA ILE A 12 -9.37 8.23 9.26
C ILE A 12 -8.14 7.90 10.09
N PHE A 13 -7.90 8.67 11.16
CA PHE A 13 -6.71 8.53 12.01
C PHE A 13 -6.52 7.11 12.57
N LYS A 14 -7.61 6.40 12.88
CA LYS A 14 -7.51 5.02 13.37
C LYS A 14 -6.97 4.04 12.32
N ILE A 15 -7.20 4.30 11.04
CA ILE A 15 -6.56 3.53 9.96
C ILE A 15 -5.06 3.82 9.96
N GLY A 16 -4.66 5.08 10.15
CA GLY A 16 -3.27 5.48 10.37
C GLY A 16 -2.60 4.71 11.51
N ASP A 17 -3.22 4.66 12.69
CA ASP A 17 -2.72 3.89 13.84
C ASP A 17 -2.54 2.39 13.51
N ASN A 18 -3.51 1.81 12.80
CA ASN A 18 -3.45 0.41 12.42
C ASN A 18 -2.33 0.15 11.40
N ILE A 19 -2.06 1.09 10.50
CA ILE A 19 -0.91 1.03 9.59
C ILE A 19 0.39 1.07 10.38
N ILE A 20 0.53 2.00 11.34
CA ILE A 20 1.71 2.09 12.22
C ILE A 20 1.94 0.77 12.97
N TYR A 21 0.88 0.18 13.52
CA TYR A 21 0.99 -1.13 14.19
C TYR A 21 1.52 -2.23 13.25
N ASN A 22 1.04 -2.28 12.00
CA ASN A 22 1.52 -3.26 11.01
C ASN A 22 2.94 -2.95 10.53
N ILE A 23 3.35 -1.68 10.49
CA ILE A 23 4.75 -1.30 10.27
C ILE A 23 5.63 -1.81 11.43
N GLY A 24 5.18 -1.70 12.68
CA GLY A 24 5.89 -2.31 13.82
C GLY A 24 6.04 -3.84 13.71
N ILE A 25 5.07 -4.53 13.10
CA ILE A 25 5.22 -5.95 12.75
C ILE A 25 6.30 -6.13 11.68
N LEU A 26 6.30 -5.30 10.63
CA LEU A 26 7.34 -5.33 9.60
C LEU A 26 8.72 -5.15 10.25
N ASP A 27 8.91 -4.19 11.14
CA ASP A 27 10.20 -3.98 11.83
C ASP A 27 10.72 -5.27 12.46
N LYS A 28 9.85 -6.03 13.14
CA LYS A 28 10.21 -7.33 13.74
C LYS A 28 10.49 -8.42 12.71
N LEU A 29 9.77 -8.43 11.60
CA LEU A 29 10.04 -9.36 10.51
C LEU A 29 11.39 -9.05 9.83
N TYR A 30 11.71 -7.78 9.62
CA TYR A 30 12.98 -7.37 9.01
C TYR A 30 14.17 -7.58 9.95
N GLU A 31 14.00 -7.41 11.26
CA GLU A 31 15.01 -7.80 12.26
C GLU A 31 15.44 -9.26 12.04
N GLN A 32 14.48 -10.19 12.05
CA GLN A 32 14.76 -11.61 11.80
C GLN A 32 15.28 -11.87 10.39
N TYR A 33 14.69 -11.23 9.37
CA TYR A 33 15.11 -11.37 7.97
C TYR A 33 16.60 -11.02 7.78
N ASN A 34 17.07 -9.99 8.47
CA ASN A 34 18.43 -9.51 8.38
C ASN A 34 19.42 -10.40 9.14
N THR A 35 19.02 -10.92 10.31
CA THR A 35 19.92 -11.71 11.19
C THR A 35 19.99 -13.19 10.85
N ASP A 36 18.94 -13.77 10.25
CA ASP A 36 18.87 -15.20 9.96
C ASP A 36 18.59 -15.48 8.48
N PRO A 37 19.65 -15.67 7.66
CA PRO A 37 19.51 -16.00 6.25
C PRO A 37 18.67 -17.25 5.96
N SER A 38 18.64 -18.22 6.90
CA SER A 38 17.94 -19.49 6.70
C SER A 38 16.42 -19.36 6.76
N SER A 39 15.90 -18.36 7.48
CA SER A 39 14.45 -18.11 7.60
C SER A 39 13.89 -17.12 6.57
N ARG A 40 14.75 -16.43 5.80
CA ARG A 40 14.35 -15.39 4.83
C ARG A 40 13.22 -15.81 3.91
N GLN A 41 13.30 -17.03 3.35
CA GLN A 41 12.29 -17.55 2.42
C GLN A 41 10.89 -17.67 3.03
N TYR A 42 10.80 -17.93 4.35
CA TYR A 42 9.52 -18.05 5.05
C TYR A 42 8.97 -16.69 5.48
N ILE A 43 9.85 -15.72 5.72
CA ILE A 43 9.50 -14.38 6.17
C ILE A 43 9.00 -13.51 5.02
N ARG A 44 9.57 -13.66 3.81
CA ARG A 44 9.18 -12.87 2.62
C ARG A 44 7.68 -12.87 2.35
N LYS A 45 7.02 -14.02 2.51
CA LYS A 45 5.56 -14.11 2.35
C LYS A 45 4.83 -13.14 3.27
N ILE A 46 5.17 -13.14 4.56
CA ILE A 46 4.50 -12.30 5.55
C ILE A 46 4.79 -10.82 5.27
N ILE A 47 6.03 -10.47 4.89
CA ILE A 47 6.40 -9.11 4.48
C ILE A 47 5.55 -8.65 3.30
N VAL A 48 5.53 -9.42 2.20
CA VAL A 48 4.81 -9.05 0.97
C VAL A 48 3.31 -8.92 1.21
N VAL A 49 2.71 -9.85 1.97
CA VAL A 49 1.28 -9.81 2.32
C VAL A 49 0.97 -8.57 3.16
N THR A 50 1.78 -8.29 4.18
CA THR A 50 1.60 -7.13 5.07
C THR A 50 1.74 -5.83 4.28
N ASN A 51 2.76 -5.75 3.42
CA ASN A 51 2.98 -4.59 2.55
C ASN A 51 1.80 -4.36 1.60
N ALA A 52 1.32 -5.42 0.95
CA ALA A 52 0.15 -5.35 0.07
C ALA A 52 -1.11 -4.91 0.83
N SER A 53 -1.31 -5.38 2.07
CA SER A 53 -2.41 -4.96 2.94
C SER A 53 -2.31 -3.49 3.37
N ILE A 54 -1.09 -2.97 3.62
CA ILE A 54 -0.87 -1.54 3.88
C ILE A 54 -1.23 -0.72 2.63
N ALA A 55 -0.77 -1.11 1.45
CA ALA A 55 -1.14 -0.45 0.19
C ALA A 55 -2.66 -0.44 -0.04
N GLU A 56 -3.35 -1.53 0.26
CA GLU A 56 -4.81 -1.57 0.22
C GLU A 56 -5.46 -0.63 1.23
N ALA A 57 -4.96 -0.56 2.46
CA ALA A 57 -5.48 0.33 3.50
C ALA A 57 -5.32 1.81 3.12
N LEU A 58 -4.18 2.18 2.53
CA LEU A 58 -3.92 3.54 2.02
C LEU A 58 -4.90 3.90 0.90
N LEU A 59 -5.11 2.99 -0.06
CA LEU A 59 -6.07 3.17 -1.14
C LEU A 59 -7.51 3.21 -0.64
N PHE A 60 -7.86 2.36 0.32
CA PHE A 60 -9.17 2.32 0.95
C PHE A 60 -9.46 3.67 1.61
N ASP A 61 -8.55 4.16 2.44
CA ASP A 61 -8.73 5.42 3.15
C ASP A 61 -8.86 6.59 2.17
N PHE A 62 -7.95 6.67 1.20
CA PHE A 62 -7.99 7.71 0.19
C PHE A 62 -9.26 7.66 -0.66
N ILE A 63 -9.60 6.51 -1.26
CA ILE A 63 -10.71 6.43 -2.20
C ILE A 63 -12.05 6.47 -1.45
N ARG A 64 -12.22 5.69 -0.39
CA ARG A 64 -13.52 5.57 0.27
C ARG A 64 -13.80 6.72 1.21
N ASN A 65 -12.88 7.02 2.12
CA ASN A 65 -13.15 8.03 3.14
C ASN A 65 -12.95 9.43 2.56
N ARG A 66 -11.92 9.60 1.74
CA ARG A 66 -11.59 10.93 1.25
C ARG A 66 -12.18 11.28 -0.11
N VAL A 67 -12.24 10.35 -1.08
CA VAL A 67 -12.89 10.65 -2.37
C VAL A 67 -14.40 10.47 -2.25
N GLN A 68 -14.90 9.30 -1.82
CA GLN A 68 -16.35 9.03 -1.81
C GLN A 68 -17.11 9.71 -0.67
N HIS A 69 -16.51 9.85 0.51
CA HIS A 69 -17.15 10.49 1.67
C HIS A 69 -16.64 11.90 1.96
N ALA A 70 -15.86 12.52 1.06
CA ALA A 70 -15.46 13.91 1.23
C ALA A 70 -16.68 14.79 1.51
N ASN A 71 -16.66 15.45 2.66
CA ASN A 71 -17.42 16.69 2.80
C ASN A 71 -16.93 17.62 1.67
N PHE A 72 -17.83 18.32 0.99
CA PHE A 72 -17.60 19.20 -0.17
C PHE A 72 -16.52 20.30 0.01
N THR A 73 -15.81 20.29 1.13
CA THR A 73 -14.73 21.18 1.56
C THR A 73 -13.35 20.89 0.96
N GLU A 74 -13.06 19.65 0.51
CA GLU A 74 -11.79 19.35 -0.16
C GLU A 74 -12.00 19.35 -1.68
N GLN A 75 -11.35 20.29 -2.40
CA GLN A 75 -11.47 20.46 -3.86
C GLN A 75 -11.02 19.25 -4.70
N ILE A 76 -10.66 18.12 -4.08
CA ILE A 76 -10.42 16.81 -4.73
C ILE A 76 -11.57 16.43 -5.68
N LEU A 77 -12.79 16.83 -5.30
CA LEU A 77 -14.04 16.62 -6.04
C LEU A 77 -14.02 17.15 -7.48
N LEU A 78 -13.29 18.23 -7.77
CA LEU A 78 -13.27 18.85 -9.11
C LEU A 78 -12.55 17.98 -10.15
N HIS A 79 -11.73 17.01 -9.72
CA HIS A 79 -10.91 16.21 -10.62
C HIS A 79 -11.33 14.73 -10.72
N ILE A 80 -12.22 14.24 -9.84
CA ILE A 80 -12.58 12.81 -9.79
C ILE A 80 -14.09 12.56 -9.55
N PRO A 81 -15.01 13.22 -10.28
CA PRO A 81 -16.46 13.14 -10.01
C PRO A 81 -17.11 11.77 -10.27
N ALA A 82 -16.39 10.78 -10.83
CA ALA A 82 -16.98 9.49 -11.22
C ALA A 82 -16.79 8.34 -10.21
N ILE A 83 -16.07 8.55 -9.10
CA ILE A 83 -15.80 7.49 -8.11
C ILE A 83 -16.95 7.30 -7.08
N PHE A 84 -17.86 8.27 -6.97
CA PHE A 84 -18.89 8.33 -5.91
C PHE A 84 -19.89 7.18 -5.89
N SER A 85 -20.19 6.57 -7.04
CA SER A 85 -21.30 5.61 -7.17
C SER A 85 -20.86 4.14 -7.21
N VAL A 86 -19.56 3.86 -7.08
CA VAL A 86 -19.04 2.49 -7.24
C VAL A 86 -18.91 1.81 -5.88
N LYS A 87 -19.54 0.65 -5.72
CA LYS A 87 -19.36 -0.20 -4.53
C LYS A 87 -17.98 -0.87 -4.58
N LEU A 88 -17.05 -0.34 -3.78
CA LEU A 88 -15.70 -0.88 -3.64
C LEU A 88 -15.60 -1.70 -2.36
N SER A 89 -15.15 -2.95 -2.47
CA SER A 89 -15.02 -3.86 -1.32
C SER A 89 -13.77 -4.75 -1.37
N LYS A 90 -13.02 -4.71 -2.48
CA LYS A 90 -11.84 -5.56 -2.71
C LYS A 90 -10.70 -4.68 -3.19
N PHE A 91 -9.47 -5.04 -2.83
CA PHE A 91 -8.24 -4.41 -3.29
C PHE A 91 -8.25 -4.09 -4.80
N GLN A 92 -8.59 -5.08 -5.63
CA GLN A 92 -8.66 -4.94 -7.08
C GLN A 92 -9.62 -3.82 -7.54
N HIS A 93 -10.72 -3.59 -6.82
CA HIS A 93 -11.67 -2.54 -7.18
C HIS A 93 -11.06 -1.15 -6.92
N TYR A 94 -10.31 -0.99 -5.82
CA TYR A 94 -9.59 0.25 -5.53
C TYR A 94 -8.51 0.53 -6.58
N ILE A 95 -7.75 -0.51 -6.97
CA ILE A 95 -6.72 -0.38 -8.01
C ILE A 95 -7.34 -0.01 -9.36
N ALA A 96 -8.46 -0.64 -9.74
CA ALA A 96 -9.15 -0.32 -10.99
C ALA A 96 -9.62 1.14 -11.05
N GLN A 97 -10.15 1.68 -9.95
CA GLN A 97 -10.49 3.11 -9.88
C GLN A 97 -9.23 3.99 -9.93
N ALA A 98 -8.18 3.59 -9.22
CA ALA A 98 -6.92 4.33 -9.23
C ALA A 98 -6.29 4.42 -10.62
N ARG A 99 -6.40 3.33 -11.40
CA ARG A 99 -5.93 3.23 -12.79
C ARG A 99 -6.78 4.07 -13.72
N LYS A 100 -8.10 3.91 -13.67
CA LYS A 100 -9.07 4.65 -14.49
C LYS A 100 -8.89 6.17 -14.38
N HIS A 101 -8.58 6.65 -13.19
CA HIS A 101 -8.42 8.09 -12.91
C HIS A 101 -6.96 8.55 -12.84
N ASN A 102 -6.01 7.69 -13.21
CA ASN A 102 -4.58 7.94 -13.12
C ASN A 102 -4.16 8.64 -11.81
N LEU A 103 -4.66 8.15 -10.67
CA LEU A 103 -4.50 8.80 -9.36
C LEU A 103 -3.03 9.01 -9.00
N PHE A 104 -2.16 8.10 -9.45
CA PHE A 104 -0.73 8.09 -9.17
C PHE A 104 0.13 8.77 -10.23
N ASN A 105 -0.48 9.34 -11.28
CA ASN A 105 0.23 9.91 -12.43
C ASN A 105 1.38 9.01 -12.92
N SER A 106 1.11 7.71 -13.01
CA SER A 106 2.12 6.69 -13.20
C SER A 106 1.83 5.88 -14.45
N THR A 107 2.82 5.10 -14.87
CA THR A 107 2.70 4.16 -15.98
C THR A 107 1.79 2.98 -15.62
N ASP A 108 1.27 2.31 -16.65
CA ASP A 108 0.53 1.06 -16.49
C ASP A 108 1.31 0.00 -15.71
N ALA A 109 2.64 -0.02 -15.85
CA ALA A 109 3.50 -0.94 -15.11
C ALA A 109 3.35 -0.84 -13.58
N PHE A 110 3.09 0.37 -13.05
CA PHE A 110 2.84 0.54 -11.62
C PHE A 110 1.49 -0.04 -11.21
N TYR A 111 0.46 0.17 -12.01
CA TYR A 111 -0.87 -0.41 -11.75
C TYR A 111 -0.83 -1.94 -11.86
N ASP A 112 -0.08 -2.47 -12.81
CA ASP A 112 0.15 -3.91 -12.92
C ASP A 112 0.90 -4.47 -11.70
N ALA A 113 1.86 -3.72 -11.16
CA ALA A 113 2.53 -4.07 -9.91
C ALA A 113 1.56 -4.11 -8.71
N LEU A 114 0.67 -3.12 -8.59
CA LEU A 114 -0.39 -3.12 -7.57
C LEU A 114 -1.33 -4.33 -7.73
N GLU A 115 -1.78 -4.62 -8.94
CA GLU A 115 -2.64 -5.79 -9.22
C GLU A 115 -1.92 -7.10 -8.89
N LEU A 116 -0.64 -7.21 -9.23
CA LEU A 116 0.19 -8.36 -8.89
C LEU A 116 0.29 -8.54 -7.37
N LEU A 117 0.52 -7.47 -6.61
CA LEU A 117 0.54 -7.53 -5.14
C LEU A 117 -0.83 -7.90 -4.57
N ALA A 118 -1.93 -7.41 -5.14
CA ALA A 118 -3.27 -7.81 -4.73
C ALA A 118 -3.51 -9.33 -4.93
N LYS A 119 -3.03 -9.90 -6.04
CA LYS A 119 -3.07 -11.35 -6.28
C LYS A 119 -2.19 -12.10 -5.27
N LYS A 120 -0.96 -11.65 -5.03
CA LYS A 120 -0.05 -12.25 -4.03
C LYS A 120 -0.63 -12.18 -2.62
N ARG A 121 -1.25 -11.07 -2.22
CA ARG A 121 -1.94 -10.93 -0.92
C ARG A 121 -3.03 -11.99 -0.75
N ASN A 122 -3.78 -12.29 -1.81
CA ASN A 122 -4.83 -13.31 -1.75
C ASN A 122 -4.29 -14.74 -1.54
N ARG A 123 -3.00 -15.01 -1.80
CA ARG A 123 -2.33 -16.28 -1.44
C ARG A 123 -2.12 -16.46 0.07
N ILE A 124 -2.60 -15.52 0.89
CA ILE A 124 -2.85 -15.81 2.31
C ILE A 124 -3.86 -16.95 2.47
N HIS A 125 -4.80 -17.06 1.52
CA HIS A 125 -5.64 -18.24 1.33
C HIS A 125 -4.85 -19.27 0.51
N ILE A 126 -4.31 -20.28 1.20
CA ILE A 126 -3.36 -21.26 0.65
C ILE A 126 -3.93 -22.20 -0.42
N GLN A 127 -5.25 -22.20 -0.62
CA GLN A 127 -5.93 -23.18 -1.46
C GLN A 127 -5.59 -23.08 -2.96
N ASN A 128 -5.09 -21.92 -3.45
CA ASN A 128 -4.82 -21.63 -4.87
C ASN A 128 -5.81 -22.30 -5.85
N ASP A 129 -7.11 -22.10 -5.60
CA ASP A 129 -8.24 -22.73 -6.30
C ASP A 129 -8.25 -22.45 -7.81
N LYS A 130 -7.63 -21.35 -8.22
CA LYS A 130 -7.50 -20.92 -9.61
C LYS A 130 -6.27 -21.50 -10.33
N PHE A 131 -5.47 -22.32 -9.65
CA PHE A 131 -4.23 -22.90 -10.21
C PHE A 131 -3.31 -21.85 -10.83
N GLU A 132 -3.22 -20.68 -10.22
CA GLU A 132 -2.38 -19.60 -10.73
C GLU A 132 -0.90 -20.01 -10.62
N GLU A 133 -0.13 -19.79 -11.69
CA GLU A 133 1.32 -20.03 -11.70
C GLU A 133 2.09 -18.78 -11.23
N PRO A 134 3.23 -18.93 -10.53
CA PRO A 134 3.76 -20.19 -9.99
C PRO A 134 2.89 -20.78 -8.86
N ARG A 135 2.81 -22.12 -8.81
CA ARG A 135 2.16 -22.82 -7.68
C ARG A 135 2.98 -22.76 -6.40
N ASP A 136 4.30 -22.90 -6.53
CA ASP A 136 5.20 -22.92 -5.38
C ASP A 136 5.28 -21.55 -4.71
N GLU A 137 4.91 -21.49 -3.44
CA GLU A 137 4.90 -20.27 -2.63
C GLU A 137 6.28 -19.61 -2.57
N MET A 138 7.36 -20.38 -2.54
CA MET A 138 8.73 -19.84 -2.54
C MET A 138 9.06 -19.07 -3.83
N SER A 139 8.48 -19.49 -4.95
CA SER A 139 8.62 -18.82 -6.24
C SER A 139 7.71 -17.60 -6.35
N VAL A 140 6.55 -17.62 -5.67
CA VAL A 140 5.65 -16.46 -5.60
C VAL A 140 6.21 -15.37 -4.68
N PHE A 141 6.82 -15.75 -3.57
CA PHE A 141 7.32 -14.83 -2.53
C PHE A 141 8.85 -14.81 -2.51
N ASP A 142 9.42 -14.50 -3.67
CA ASP A 142 10.87 -14.35 -3.85
C ASP A 142 11.37 -12.95 -3.43
N GLU A 143 12.67 -12.72 -3.58
CA GLU A 143 13.28 -11.43 -3.24
C GLU A 143 12.71 -10.29 -4.07
N ASN A 144 12.41 -10.55 -5.35
CA ASN A 144 11.86 -9.54 -6.25
C ASN A 144 10.46 -9.13 -5.81
N ALA A 145 9.63 -10.07 -5.34
CA ALA A 145 8.31 -9.77 -4.79
C ALA A 145 8.40 -8.88 -3.54
N LYS A 146 9.39 -9.12 -2.66
CA LYS A 146 9.66 -8.25 -1.50
C LYS A 146 9.99 -6.83 -1.96
N ILE A 147 11.01 -6.68 -2.81
CA ILE A 147 11.46 -5.37 -3.31
C ILE A 147 10.35 -4.64 -4.08
N LEU A 148 9.56 -5.36 -4.87
CA LEU A 148 8.40 -4.80 -5.56
C LEU A 148 7.37 -4.25 -4.57
N SER A 149 7.10 -4.98 -3.49
CA SER A 149 6.15 -4.54 -2.46
C SER A 149 6.61 -3.29 -1.71
N GLU A 150 7.92 -3.17 -1.44
CA GLU A 150 8.54 -1.99 -0.84
C GLU A 150 8.38 -0.77 -1.76
N LYS A 151 8.77 -0.89 -3.03
CA LYS A 151 8.64 0.16 -4.06
C LYS A 151 7.22 0.65 -4.25
N VAL A 152 6.24 -0.26 -4.25
CA VAL A 152 4.83 0.11 -4.43
C VAL A 152 4.34 0.96 -3.27
N ILE A 153 4.66 0.60 -2.02
CA ILE A 153 4.28 1.41 -0.86
C ILE A 153 4.92 2.79 -0.91
N GLU A 154 6.22 2.85 -1.21
CA GLU A 154 6.94 4.12 -1.33
C GLU A 154 6.25 5.04 -2.35
N GLN A 155 5.93 4.51 -3.53
CA GLN A 155 5.26 5.29 -4.56
C GLN A 155 3.85 5.72 -4.15
N VAL A 156 3.06 4.84 -3.54
CA VAL A 156 1.73 5.19 -3.02
C VAL A 156 1.84 6.34 -2.01
N CYS A 157 2.74 6.22 -1.03
CA CYS A 157 2.94 7.25 -0.01
C CYS A 157 3.42 8.58 -0.61
N ASN A 158 4.41 8.54 -1.49
CA ASN A 158 4.98 9.73 -2.13
C ASN A 158 3.93 10.51 -2.93
N VAL A 159 3.10 9.81 -3.72
CA VAL A 159 2.02 10.47 -4.47
C VAL A 159 0.95 11.00 -3.53
N LEU A 160 0.47 10.19 -2.58
CA LEU A 160 -0.61 10.64 -1.69
C LEU A 160 -0.19 11.86 -0.88
N MET A 161 1.04 11.89 -0.38
CA MET A 161 1.61 13.02 0.35
C MET A 161 1.79 14.27 -0.52
N SER A 162 2.33 14.13 -1.72
CA SER A 162 2.64 15.27 -2.59
C SER A 162 1.42 15.86 -3.30
N LYS A 163 0.56 15.00 -3.84
CA LYS A 163 -0.57 15.41 -4.69
C LYS A 163 -1.87 15.60 -3.91
N TYR A 164 -2.01 14.88 -2.80
CA TYR A 164 -3.22 14.91 -1.99
C TYR A 164 -2.88 15.08 -0.51
N PRO A 165 -2.17 16.13 -0.06
CA PRO A 165 -2.10 16.42 1.36
C PRO A 165 -3.49 16.85 1.87
N ARG A 166 -3.83 16.54 3.13
CA ARG A 166 -5.00 17.13 3.80
C ARG A 166 -4.71 18.59 4.16
N ARG A 167 -5.73 19.31 4.62
CA ARG A 167 -5.55 20.63 5.22
C ARG A 167 -4.59 20.55 6.42
N ALA A 168 -3.75 21.56 6.58
CA ALA A 168 -2.69 21.60 7.60
C ALA A 168 -3.20 21.40 9.03
N GLU A 169 -4.44 21.80 9.32
CA GLU A 169 -5.10 21.61 10.61
C GLU A 169 -5.29 20.13 11.02
N TYR A 170 -5.20 19.19 10.07
CA TYR A 170 -5.28 17.74 10.32
C TYR A 170 -3.92 17.03 10.25
N HIS A 171 -2.82 17.77 10.14
CA HIS A 171 -1.48 17.17 10.15
C HIS A 171 -1.05 16.87 11.59
N GLY A 172 -0.21 15.84 11.78
CA GLY A 172 0.34 15.47 13.09
C GLY A 172 -0.54 14.61 13.98
N TYR A 173 -1.75 14.22 13.53
CA TYR A 173 -2.64 13.31 14.28
C TYR A 173 -2.30 11.83 14.08
N VAL A 174 -1.54 11.51 13.02
CA VAL A 174 -1.03 10.17 12.74
C VAL A 174 0.50 10.26 12.84
N GLY A 175 1.10 9.32 13.57
CA GLY A 175 2.56 9.23 13.68
C GLY A 175 3.23 8.91 12.34
N ASP A 176 4.54 9.11 12.29
CA ASP A 176 5.32 8.82 11.09
C ASP A 176 5.27 7.31 10.74
N PHE A 177 5.21 7.02 9.45
CA PHE A 177 5.40 5.68 8.92
C PHE A 177 6.89 5.44 8.77
N VAL A 178 7.48 4.65 9.66
CA VAL A 178 8.92 4.30 9.67
C VAL A 178 9.10 2.90 9.11
N PHE A 179 9.32 2.77 7.80
CA PHE A 179 9.49 1.48 7.15
C PHE A 179 10.91 0.92 7.36
N PRO A 180 11.08 -0.40 7.61
CA PRO A 180 12.35 -1.03 7.98
C PRO A 180 13.31 -1.33 6.81
N TRP A 181 13.23 -0.57 5.74
CA TRP A 181 14.10 -0.69 4.57
C TRP A 181 14.58 0.67 4.11
N ASP A 182 15.65 0.67 3.30
CA ASP A 182 16.12 1.87 2.61
C ASP A 182 15.22 2.24 1.44
N ALA A 183 15.01 3.53 1.24
CA ALA A 183 14.22 4.04 0.13
C ALA A 183 14.75 3.47 -1.20
N HIS A 184 13.86 2.83 -1.96
CA HIS A 184 14.16 2.33 -3.30
C HIS A 184 13.96 3.37 -4.38
N LEU A 185 13.03 4.30 -4.14
CA LEU A 185 12.71 5.40 -5.02
C LEU A 185 13.41 6.66 -4.51
N VAL A 186 14.02 7.40 -5.43
CA VAL A 186 14.50 8.75 -5.11
C VAL A 186 13.27 9.59 -4.79
N ALA A 187 13.28 10.29 -3.65
CA ALA A 187 12.22 11.23 -3.30
C ALA A 187 12.05 12.25 -4.44
N PRO A 188 10.81 12.58 -4.83
CA PRO A 188 10.54 13.53 -5.91
C PRO A 188 11.09 14.93 -5.62
#